data_AF-A0A7W9W8M3-F1
#
_entry.id   AF-A0A7W9W8M3-F1
#
_cell.length_a   1.000
_cell.length_b   1.000
_cell.length_c   1.000
_cell.angle_alpha   90.00
_cell.angle_beta   90.00
_cell.angle_gamma   90.00
#
_symmetry.space_group_name_H-M   'P 1'
#
loop_
_entity.id
_entity.type
_entity.pdbx_description
1 polymer ?
#
loop_
_entity_poly.entity_id
_entity_poly.type
_entity_poly.pdbx_seq_one_letter_code
_entity_poly.pdbx_strand_id
1 'polypeptide(L)'
;MTRRKTSIALAIATLGMIPLLQASARAQEISVRVNGNSVAFADTHPQRRDGRILVPLRGVLEEIGADISWNEATQTVKAHMGQRDIQLTLGSNTAMVNGQSVALRVPAMRIGGSTMVPLRFIGEALGASVDWDEPRQQVSITTNAASGSNRPPVARNRERDRSNDQNRDRGQDRGQGQDRGQGQDRIALRVSGRDEPFGAARPYMRGDDVLVPLEQLSRVARFSYRYDATQNTLTVPDKKLSNAVGSRWVEKNGQRIRLESPTEVRGGTLFVPLEFIELASDQTATWNAETRTITIAPSRP
;
A
#
# COMPACT_ATOMS: atom_id res chain seq x y z
N MET A 1 84.92 37.27 5.09
CA MET A 1 84.88 36.06 5.94
C MET A 1 84.26 36.51 7.26
N THR A 2 83.14 36.02 7.79
CA THR A 2 82.73 34.63 8.03
C THR A 2 81.22 34.61 8.30
N ARG A 3 80.52 33.57 7.84
CA ARG A 3 79.06 33.39 7.95
C ARG A 3 78.61 33.14 9.40
N ARG A 4 77.43 33.64 9.79
CA ARG A 4 76.59 33.02 10.84
C ARG A 4 75.17 32.84 10.30
N LYS A 5 74.77 31.56 10.18
CA LYS A 5 73.44 31.12 9.78
C LYS A 5 72.57 31.08 11.04
N THR A 6 71.45 31.78 11.05
CA THR A 6 70.37 31.57 12.03
C THR A 6 69.32 30.67 11.40
N SER A 7 69.15 29.48 11.97
CA SER A 7 68.14 28.51 11.57
C SER A 7 66.80 28.88 12.19
N ILE A 8 65.78 29.14 11.37
CA ILE A 8 64.39 29.27 11.80
C ILE A 8 63.78 27.86 11.80
N ALA A 9 63.35 27.39 12.96
CA ALA A 9 62.59 26.15 13.10
C ALA A 9 61.13 26.41 12.67
N LEU A 10 60.67 25.71 11.64
CA LEU A 10 59.29 25.74 11.15
C LEU A 10 58.49 24.65 11.89
N ALA A 11 57.63 25.06 12.83
CA ALA A 11 56.67 24.17 13.46
C ALA A 11 55.46 23.98 12.52
N ILE A 12 55.37 22.82 11.89
CA ILE A 12 54.20 22.43 11.08
C ILE A 12 53.12 21.97 12.05
N ALA A 13 52.16 22.85 12.35
CA ALA A 13 50.94 22.49 13.07
C ALA A 13 50.03 21.70 12.11
N THR A 14 49.98 20.38 12.27
CA THR A 14 49.02 19.52 11.57
C THR A 14 47.62 19.77 12.11
N LEU A 15 46.84 20.58 11.40
CA LEU A 15 45.42 20.79 11.66
C LEU A 15 44.68 19.48 11.37
N GLY A 16 44.21 18.79 12.40
CA GLY A 16 43.41 17.58 12.29
C GLY A 16 42.09 17.87 11.56
N MET A 17 41.97 17.38 10.34
CA MET A 17 40.74 17.43 9.55
C MET A 17 39.76 16.42 10.14
N ILE A 18 38.83 16.88 10.97
CA ILE A 18 37.70 16.05 11.41
C ILE A 18 36.81 15.83 10.18
N PRO A 19 36.64 14.59 9.69
CA PRO A 19 35.67 14.36 8.63
C PRO A 19 34.29 14.64 9.20
N LEU A 20 33.62 15.68 8.70
CA LEU A 20 32.19 15.84 8.92
C LEU A 20 31.53 14.61 8.32
N LEU A 21 31.07 13.69 9.16
CA LEU A 21 30.09 12.69 8.75
C LEU A 21 28.86 13.47 8.29
N GLN A 22 28.72 13.64 6.98
CA GLN A 22 27.47 14.11 6.40
C GLN A 22 26.44 13.01 6.60
N ALA A 23 25.69 13.10 7.69
CA ALA A 23 24.47 12.34 7.86
C ALA A 23 23.56 12.74 6.68
N SER A 24 23.41 11.84 5.71
CA SER A 24 22.41 12.01 4.66
C SER A 24 21.04 11.95 5.33
N ALA A 25 20.42 13.11 5.53
CA ALA A 25 19.02 13.18 5.92
C ALA A 25 18.21 12.57 4.78
N ARG A 26 17.67 11.36 4.99
CA ARG A 26 16.64 10.83 4.09
C ARG A 26 15.44 11.76 4.21
N ALA A 27 15.03 12.37 3.10
CA ALA A 27 13.77 13.11 3.06
C ALA A 27 12.66 12.17 3.52
N GLN A 28 11.99 12.54 4.61
CA GLN A 28 10.90 11.75 5.15
C GLN A 28 9.71 11.84 4.20
N GLU A 29 9.24 10.68 3.74
CA GLU A 29 8.17 10.59 2.76
C GLU A 29 6.85 11.08 3.36
N ILE A 30 6.05 11.80 2.56
CA ILE A 30 4.76 12.31 3.00
C ILE A 30 3.75 11.15 2.96
N SER A 31 3.24 10.77 4.13
CA SER A 31 2.19 9.76 4.26
C SER A 31 0.81 10.38 4.22
N VAL A 32 -0.20 9.62 3.74
CA VAL A 32 -1.60 10.07 3.70
C VAL A 32 -2.48 9.03 4.37
N ARG A 33 -3.37 9.49 5.24
CA ARG A 33 -4.43 8.68 5.83
C ARG A 33 -5.80 9.26 5.49
N VAL A 34 -6.76 8.40 5.20
CA VAL A 34 -8.15 8.74 4.92
C VAL A 34 -9.02 7.94 5.88
N ASN A 35 -9.82 8.61 6.71
CA ASN A 35 -10.66 8.00 7.74
C ASN A 35 -9.90 7.03 8.65
N GLY A 36 -8.64 7.36 8.95
CA GLY A 36 -7.73 6.54 9.76
C GLY A 36 -6.97 5.45 8.98
N ASN A 37 -7.32 5.15 7.74
CA ASN A 37 -6.63 4.15 6.93
C ASN A 37 -5.50 4.76 6.13
N SER A 38 -4.34 4.10 6.09
CA SER A 38 -3.21 4.55 5.26
C SER A 38 -3.51 4.32 3.78
N VAL A 39 -3.29 5.35 2.97
CA VAL A 39 -3.41 5.29 1.50
C VAL A 39 -2.10 4.76 0.94
N ALA A 40 -2.19 3.72 0.11
CA ALA A 40 -1.04 3.20 -0.62
C ALA A 40 -0.91 3.94 -1.95
N PHE A 41 0.33 4.30 -2.30
CA PHE A 41 0.67 4.86 -3.59
C PHE A 41 1.70 3.94 -4.25
N ALA A 42 1.44 3.51 -5.49
CA ALA A 42 2.30 2.56 -6.18
C ALA A 42 3.60 3.21 -6.69
N ASP A 43 3.48 4.18 -7.61
CA ASP A 43 4.64 4.77 -8.31
C ASP A 43 4.88 6.24 -8.01
N THR A 44 3.82 7.00 -7.71
CA THR A 44 3.92 8.45 -7.44
C THR A 44 3.44 8.73 -6.04
N HIS A 45 4.31 9.30 -5.22
CA HIS A 45 4.03 9.60 -3.83
C HIS A 45 3.61 11.07 -3.64
N PRO A 46 2.94 11.41 -2.52
CA PRO A 46 2.68 12.79 -2.15
C PRO A 46 3.99 13.57 -2.03
N GLN A 47 3.98 14.83 -2.48
CA GLN A 47 5.19 15.63 -2.54
C GLN A 47 4.92 17.10 -2.24
N ARG A 48 5.92 17.76 -1.67
CA ARG A 48 5.90 19.20 -1.45
C ARG A 48 6.46 19.91 -2.68
N ARG A 49 5.68 20.83 -3.25
CA ARG A 49 6.09 21.67 -4.38
C ARG A 49 5.58 23.09 -4.16
N ASP A 50 6.47 24.07 -4.29
CA ASP A 50 6.16 25.50 -4.14
C ASP A 50 5.38 25.82 -2.84
N GLY A 51 5.80 25.21 -1.72
CA GLY A 51 5.17 25.38 -0.40
C GLY A 51 3.83 24.65 -0.23
N ARG A 52 3.40 23.82 -1.19
CA ARG A 52 2.12 23.10 -1.16
C ARG A 52 2.33 21.60 -1.21
N ILE A 53 1.47 20.85 -0.51
CA ILE A 53 1.44 19.39 -0.59
C ILE A 53 0.53 19.00 -1.76
N LEU A 54 1.09 18.26 -2.71
CA LEU A 54 0.37 17.62 -3.80
C LEU A 54 0.20 16.14 -3.49
N VAL A 55 -0.99 15.60 -3.72
CA VAL A 55 -1.34 14.21 -3.43
C VAL A 55 -1.88 13.55 -4.71
N PRO A 56 -1.53 12.27 -4.98
CA PRO A 56 -2.17 11.49 -6.05
C PRO A 56 -3.68 11.35 -5.78
N LEU A 57 -4.49 11.92 -6.66
CA LEU A 57 -5.94 12.02 -6.44
C LEU A 57 -6.60 10.63 -6.35
N ARG A 58 -6.20 9.70 -7.24
CA ARG A 58 -6.78 8.36 -7.34
C ARG A 58 -6.74 7.61 -6.01
N GLY A 59 -5.57 7.54 -5.35
CA GLY A 59 -5.44 6.78 -4.10
C GLY A 59 -6.35 7.30 -2.98
N VAL A 60 -6.53 8.62 -2.89
CA VAL A 60 -7.46 9.22 -1.91
C VAL A 60 -8.92 8.88 -2.24
N LEU A 61 -9.29 8.98 -3.52
CA LEU A 61 -10.64 8.66 -3.99
C LEU A 61 -10.97 7.17 -3.87
N GLU A 62 -10.01 6.28 -4.09
CA GLU A 62 -10.19 4.84 -3.90
C GLU A 62 -10.39 4.50 -2.42
N GLU A 63 -9.65 5.15 -1.52
CA GLU A 63 -9.78 4.89 -0.08
C GLU A 63 -11.13 5.33 0.49
N ILE A 64 -11.71 6.42 -0.01
CA ILE A 64 -13.09 6.81 0.33
C ILE A 64 -14.14 5.96 -0.39
N GLY A 65 -13.73 5.06 -1.31
CA GLY A 65 -14.62 4.17 -2.04
C GLY A 65 -15.31 4.80 -3.25
N ALA A 66 -14.74 5.83 -3.86
CA ALA A 66 -15.27 6.37 -5.11
C ALA A 66 -15.08 5.39 -6.28
N ASP A 67 -16.05 5.37 -7.19
CA ASP A 67 -15.92 4.75 -8.51
C ASP A 67 -15.22 5.73 -9.44
N ILE A 68 -14.04 5.37 -9.94
CA ILE A 68 -13.16 6.28 -10.69
C ILE A 68 -13.06 5.80 -12.13
N SER A 69 -13.22 6.73 -13.06
CA SER A 69 -12.94 6.52 -14.47
C SER A 69 -12.00 7.59 -15.01
N TRP A 70 -11.23 7.22 -16.01
CA TRP A 70 -10.31 8.10 -16.71
C TRP A 70 -10.74 8.22 -18.17
N ASN A 71 -10.87 9.44 -18.67
CA ASN A 71 -11.12 9.72 -20.07
C ASN A 71 -9.82 10.22 -20.72
N GLU A 72 -9.18 9.36 -21.53
CA GLU A 72 -7.90 9.68 -22.17
C GLU A 72 -8.02 10.85 -23.15
N ALA A 73 -9.07 10.86 -24.00
CA ALA A 73 -9.25 11.87 -25.04
C ALA A 73 -9.35 13.30 -24.49
N THR A 74 -9.96 13.45 -23.30
CA THR A 74 -10.15 14.75 -22.64
C THR A 74 -9.23 14.93 -21.43
N GLN A 75 -8.34 13.98 -21.18
CA GLN A 75 -7.47 13.95 -20.01
C GLN A 75 -8.18 14.26 -18.69
N THR A 76 -9.35 13.64 -18.48
CA THR A 76 -10.25 13.96 -17.37
C THR A 76 -10.43 12.76 -16.44
N VAL A 77 -10.20 12.99 -15.14
CA VAL A 77 -10.60 12.10 -14.05
C VAL A 77 -12.07 12.36 -13.74
N LYS A 78 -12.90 11.32 -13.74
CA LYS A 78 -14.26 11.36 -13.19
C LYS A 78 -14.33 10.42 -11.99
N ALA A 79 -14.96 10.87 -10.92
CA ALA A 79 -15.16 10.06 -9.73
C ALA A 79 -16.55 10.26 -9.15
N HIS A 80 -17.16 9.15 -8.76
CA HIS A 80 -18.51 9.10 -8.23
C HIS A 80 -18.48 8.46 -6.84
N MET A 81 -19.03 9.13 -5.83
CA MET A 81 -19.12 8.59 -4.46
C MET A 81 -20.42 9.05 -3.80
N GLY A 82 -21.40 8.13 -3.69
CA GLY A 82 -22.70 8.45 -3.13
C GLY A 82 -23.41 9.54 -3.94
N GLN A 83 -23.51 10.75 -3.38
CA GLN A 83 -24.09 11.94 -4.03
C GLN A 83 -23.01 12.95 -4.49
N ARG A 84 -21.75 12.52 -4.55
CA ARG A 84 -20.62 13.36 -4.97
C ARG A 84 -20.09 12.94 -6.33
N ASP A 85 -20.11 13.87 -7.27
CA ASP A 85 -19.54 13.75 -8.60
C ASP A 85 -18.38 14.72 -8.73
N ILE A 86 -17.19 14.21 -9.02
CA ILE A 86 -15.98 15.01 -9.24
C ILE A 86 -15.53 14.82 -10.68
N GLN A 87 -15.29 15.93 -11.39
CA GLN A 87 -14.64 15.93 -12.69
C GLN A 87 -13.45 16.86 -12.65
N LEU A 88 -12.29 16.33 -13.02
CA LEU A 88 -11.03 17.07 -12.98
C LEU A 88 -10.25 16.83 -14.26
N THR A 89 -10.02 17.90 -15.01
CA THR A 89 -9.21 17.87 -16.23
C THR A 89 -7.77 18.25 -15.92
N LEU A 90 -6.81 17.50 -16.47
CA LEU A 90 -5.39 17.82 -16.34
C LEU A 90 -5.07 19.22 -16.90
N GLY A 91 -4.20 19.94 -16.22
CA GLY A 91 -3.82 21.32 -16.57
C GLY A 91 -4.88 22.37 -16.22
N SER A 92 -6.09 21.97 -15.83
CA SER A 92 -7.15 22.90 -15.47
C SER A 92 -6.93 23.52 -14.09
N ASN A 93 -7.22 24.81 -13.97
CA ASN A 93 -7.35 25.53 -12.71
C ASN A 93 -8.78 25.47 -12.13
N THR A 94 -9.65 24.64 -12.71
CA THR A 94 -11.02 24.41 -12.25
C THR A 94 -11.35 22.93 -12.30
N ALA A 95 -12.10 22.49 -11.28
CA ALA A 95 -12.73 21.18 -11.20
C ALA A 95 -14.24 21.35 -11.07
N MET A 96 -15.01 20.36 -11.52
CA MET A 96 -16.45 20.32 -11.24
C MET A 96 -16.71 19.39 -10.06
N VAL A 97 -17.45 19.87 -9.06
CA VAL A 97 -17.93 19.08 -7.93
C VAL A 97 -19.44 19.23 -7.88
N ASN A 98 -20.19 18.14 -8.08
CA ASN A 98 -21.65 18.15 -8.18
C ASN A 98 -22.19 19.16 -9.21
N GLY A 99 -21.49 19.28 -10.34
CA GLY A 99 -21.82 20.25 -11.39
C GLY A 99 -21.45 21.71 -11.07
N GLN A 100 -20.90 22.00 -9.89
CA GLN A 100 -20.43 23.34 -9.51
C GLN A 100 -18.93 23.49 -9.75
N SER A 101 -18.51 24.66 -10.24
CA SER A 101 -17.11 24.97 -10.47
C SER A 101 -16.36 25.27 -9.17
N VAL A 102 -15.27 24.56 -8.93
CA VAL A 102 -14.35 24.76 -7.80
C VAL A 102 -12.98 25.16 -8.36
N ALA A 103 -12.48 26.31 -7.91
CA ALA A 103 -11.19 26.83 -8.35
C ALA A 103 -10.02 26.11 -7.66
N LEU A 104 -9.03 25.73 -8.46
CA LEU A 104 -7.76 25.18 -8.03
C LEU A 104 -6.70 26.28 -8.08
N ARG A 105 -6.10 26.62 -6.94
CA ARG A 105 -4.99 27.59 -6.90
C ARG A 105 -3.72 27.09 -7.60
N VAL A 106 -3.60 25.79 -7.77
CA VAL A 106 -2.57 25.11 -8.56
C VAL A 106 -3.28 24.13 -9.45
N PRO A 107 -3.03 24.13 -10.76
CA PRO A 107 -3.72 23.24 -11.68
C PRO A 107 -3.46 21.79 -11.31
N ALA A 108 -4.38 20.91 -11.70
CA ALA A 108 -4.10 19.47 -11.66
C ALA A 108 -2.91 19.15 -12.58
N MET A 109 -1.93 18.41 -12.08
CA MET A 109 -0.70 18.13 -12.83
C MET A 109 -0.51 16.62 -13.00
N ARG A 110 0.03 16.21 -14.15
CA ARG A 110 0.52 14.84 -14.32
C ARG A 110 1.97 14.76 -13.82
N ILE A 111 2.23 13.94 -12.80
CA ILE A 111 3.59 13.65 -12.31
C ILE A 111 3.71 12.14 -12.15
N GLY A 112 4.74 11.53 -12.73
CA GLY A 112 4.97 10.08 -12.61
C GLY A 112 3.80 9.21 -13.11
N GLY A 113 2.99 9.71 -14.05
CA GLY A 113 1.77 9.03 -14.52
C GLY A 113 0.53 9.25 -13.66
N SER A 114 0.67 9.90 -12.49
CA SER A 114 -0.45 10.19 -11.59
C SER A 114 -0.98 11.62 -11.74
N THR A 115 -2.30 11.79 -11.59
CA THR A 115 -2.93 13.12 -11.45
C THR A 115 -2.73 13.62 -10.02
N MET A 116 -1.90 14.63 -9.88
CA MET A 116 -1.56 15.29 -8.62
C MET A 116 -2.43 16.51 -8.40
N VAL A 117 -3.03 16.61 -7.23
CA VAL A 117 -3.87 17.76 -6.82
C VAL A 117 -3.40 18.36 -5.51
N PRO A 118 -3.63 19.66 -5.28
CA PRO A 118 -3.38 20.27 -3.98
C PRO A 118 -4.22 19.61 -2.89
N LEU A 119 -3.61 19.39 -1.73
CA LEU A 119 -4.28 18.81 -0.58
C LEU A 119 -5.57 19.56 -0.18
N ARG A 120 -5.57 20.90 -0.31
CA ARG A 120 -6.75 21.73 -0.04
C ARG A 120 -7.94 21.40 -0.93
N PHE A 121 -7.69 21.10 -2.21
CA PHE A 121 -8.76 20.74 -3.15
C PHE A 121 -9.49 19.47 -2.70
N ILE A 122 -8.76 18.49 -2.17
CA ILE A 122 -9.35 17.26 -1.65
C ILE A 122 -10.34 17.57 -0.53
N GLY A 123 -9.97 18.44 0.41
CA GLY A 123 -10.88 18.87 1.48
C GLY A 123 -12.14 19.55 0.97
N GLU A 124 -12.01 20.47 0.01
CA GLU A 124 -13.14 21.20 -0.57
C GLU A 124 -14.04 20.27 -1.42
N ALA A 125 -13.46 19.48 -2.34
CA ALA A 125 -14.21 18.59 -3.22
C ALA A 125 -14.92 17.45 -2.46
N LEU A 126 -14.27 16.91 -1.43
CA LEU A 126 -14.82 15.83 -0.61
C LEU A 126 -15.58 16.34 0.62
N GLY A 127 -15.65 17.65 0.85
CA GLY A 127 -16.22 18.23 2.07
C GLY A 127 -15.65 17.56 3.32
N ALA A 128 -14.35 17.31 3.29
CA ALA A 128 -13.58 16.56 4.27
C ALA A 128 -12.71 17.53 5.07
N SER A 129 -12.48 17.23 6.34
CA SER A 129 -11.44 17.92 7.10
C SER A 129 -10.08 17.37 6.72
N VAL A 130 -9.10 18.27 6.57
CA VAL A 130 -7.75 17.90 6.17
C VAL A 130 -6.75 18.52 7.13
N ASP A 131 -5.90 17.70 7.71
CA ASP A 131 -4.88 18.07 8.70
C ASP A 131 -3.49 17.66 8.22
N TRP A 132 -2.50 18.49 8.55
CA TRP A 132 -1.09 18.26 8.22
C TRP A 132 -0.26 18.21 9.51
N ASP A 133 0.28 17.03 9.81
CA ASP A 133 1.23 16.80 10.89
C ASP A 133 2.65 16.89 10.34
N GLU A 134 3.28 18.04 10.55
CA GLU A 134 4.64 18.32 10.06
C GLU A 134 5.71 17.41 10.71
N PRO A 135 5.73 17.18 12.04
CA PRO A 135 6.66 16.25 12.66
C PRO A 135 6.58 14.82 12.10
N ARG A 136 5.37 14.32 11.81
CA ARG A 136 5.17 12.97 11.25
C ARG A 136 5.24 12.92 9.73
N GLN A 137 5.33 14.07 9.07
CA GLN A 137 5.10 14.21 7.63
C GLN A 137 3.82 13.49 7.18
N GLN A 138 2.70 13.69 7.89
CA GLN A 138 1.46 12.96 7.65
C GLN A 138 0.30 13.89 7.32
N VAL A 139 -0.40 13.57 6.24
CA VAL A 139 -1.70 14.15 5.88
C VAL A 139 -2.81 13.27 6.44
N SER A 140 -3.77 13.86 7.15
CA SER A 140 -4.97 13.16 7.63
C SER A 140 -6.22 13.77 6.99
N ILE A 141 -7.00 12.96 6.28
CA ILE A 141 -8.25 13.34 5.62
C ILE A 141 -9.39 12.61 6.34
N THR A 142 -10.39 13.34 6.80
CA THR A 142 -11.57 12.76 7.47
C THR A 142 -12.83 13.22 6.74
N THR A 143 -13.59 12.27 6.18
CA THR A 143 -14.84 12.55 5.51
C THR A 143 -16.00 12.44 6.50
N ASN A 144 -17.02 13.30 6.36
CA ASN A 144 -18.23 13.25 7.19
C ASN A 144 -19.21 12.11 6.78
N ALA A 145 -18.74 11.07 6.09
CA ALA A 145 -19.57 10.04 5.45
C ALA A 145 -19.95 8.86 6.37
N ALA A 146 -19.80 8.99 7.69
CA ALA A 146 -20.14 7.95 8.67
C ALA A 146 -21.63 7.99 9.12
N SER A 147 -22.56 8.10 8.16
CA SER A 147 -24.00 7.90 8.41
C SER A 147 -24.58 7.08 7.26
N GLY A 148 -24.23 5.79 7.19
CA GLY A 148 -24.72 4.90 6.14
C GLY A 148 -24.41 3.41 6.31
N SER A 149 -23.52 3.02 7.22
CA SER A 149 -23.31 1.61 7.53
C SER A 149 -24.18 1.19 8.71
N ASN A 150 -25.31 0.55 8.42
CA ASN A 150 -26.01 -0.32 9.37
C ASN A 150 -25.04 -1.46 9.76
N ARG A 151 -24.24 -1.24 10.80
CA ARG A 151 -23.34 -2.24 11.35
C ARG A 151 -24.03 -2.80 12.60
N PRO A 152 -24.63 -4.01 12.55
CA PRO A 152 -25.08 -4.65 13.77
C PRO A 152 -23.87 -4.82 14.71
N PRO A 153 -24.06 -4.63 16.02
CA PRO A 153 -22.97 -4.74 16.98
C PRO A 153 -22.46 -6.19 16.98
N VAL A 154 -21.18 -6.36 16.62
CA VAL A 154 -20.49 -7.64 16.79
C VAL A 154 -20.38 -7.88 18.29
N ALA A 155 -21.23 -8.75 18.81
CA ALA A 155 -21.17 -9.24 20.18
C ALA A 155 -19.84 -9.97 20.38
N ARG A 156 -18.92 -9.35 21.12
CA ARG A 156 -17.75 -10.04 21.67
C ARG A 156 -18.22 -10.90 22.83
N ASN A 157 -18.51 -12.16 22.57
CA ASN A 157 -18.58 -13.15 23.66
C ASN A 157 -17.15 -13.45 24.13
N ARG A 158 -16.78 -12.79 25.22
CA ARG A 158 -15.76 -13.26 26.16
C ARG A 158 -16.46 -14.17 27.15
N GLU A 159 -16.00 -15.41 27.26
CA GLU A 159 -16.12 -16.35 28.40
C GLU A 159 -15.66 -17.71 27.85
N ARG A 160 -14.83 -18.54 28.47
CA ARG A 160 -14.20 -18.54 29.80
C ARG A 160 -13.09 -19.59 29.76
N ASP A 161 -12.07 -19.37 30.57
CA ASP A 161 -11.11 -20.37 31.02
C ASP A 161 -11.79 -21.69 31.42
N ARG A 162 -11.14 -22.81 31.08
CA ARG A 162 -10.96 -23.97 31.96
C ARG A 162 -9.86 -24.87 31.40
N SER A 163 -8.72 -24.74 32.06
CA SER A 163 -7.65 -25.73 32.24
C SER A 163 -8.11 -27.20 32.13
N ASN A 164 -7.35 -28.01 31.39
CA ASN A 164 -6.93 -29.30 31.95
C ASN A 164 -5.52 -29.67 31.44
N ASP A 165 -4.70 -30.01 32.41
CA ASP A 165 -3.29 -30.34 32.33
C ASP A 165 -3.12 -31.87 32.26
N GLN A 166 -1.91 -32.32 31.90
CA GLN A 166 -1.39 -33.69 31.93
C GLN A 166 -1.80 -34.57 30.72
N ASN A 167 -0.89 -35.13 29.90
CA ASN A 167 0.17 -36.04 30.33
C ASN A 167 1.04 -36.49 29.13
N ARG A 168 2.36 -36.57 29.37
CA ARG A 168 3.42 -37.49 28.85
C ARG A 168 3.70 -37.56 27.35
N ASP A 169 4.89 -37.22 26.87
CA ASP A 169 6.26 -37.77 27.10
C ASP A 169 6.67 -38.81 26.01
N ARG A 170 7.85 -38.54 25.44
CA ARG A 170 8.79 -39.35 24.62
C ARG A 170 8.59 -39.52 23.11
N GLY A 171 9.65 -39.09 22.41
CA GLY A 171 10.00 -39.56 21.07
C GLY A 171 11.04 -38.67 20.39
N GLN A 172 12.28 -38.66 20.89
CA GLN A 172 13.44 -38.19 20.13
C GLN A 172 13.67 -39.13 18.93
N ASP A 173 13.82 -38.61 17.72
CA ASP A 173 15.00 -38.94 16.90
C ASP A 173 15.27 -37.89 15.80
N ARG A 174 16.55 -37.83 15.43
CA ARG A 174 17.28 -36.81 14.72
C ARG A 174 17.11 -36.90 13.20
N GLY A 175 17.24 -35.74 12.57
CA GLY A 175 17.50 -35.61 11.13
C GLY A 175 18.00 -34.20 10.83
N GLN A 176 19.27 -33.95 11.10
CA GLN A 176 19.95 -32.69 10.79
C GLN A 176 20.11 -32.53 9.27
N GLY A 177 19.60 -31.42 8.74
CA GLY A 177 19.96 -30.88 7.44
C GLY A 177 20.16 -29.38 7.63
N GLN A 178 21.43 -28.98 7.71
CA GLN A 178 21.88 -27.60 7.90
C GLN A 178 21.55 -26.76 6.65
N ASP A 179 20.76 -25.71 6.83
CA ASP A 179 20.98 -24.45 6.11
C ASP A 179 20.48 -23.28 6.97
N ARG A 180 21.31 -22.88 7.94
CA ARG A 180 21.05 -21.76 8.85
C ARG A 180 22.04 -20.65 8.52
N GLY A 181 21.64 -19.82 7.57
CA GLY A 181 22.23 -18.51 7.35
C GLY A 181 21.51 -17.80 6.21
N GLN A 182 20.63 -16.84 6.53
CA GLN A 182 19.83 -15.97 5.62
C GLN A 182 18.34 -16.36 5.37
N GLY A 183 17.75 -17.28 6.14
CA GLY A 183 16.37 -17.75 5.91
C GLY A 183 15.23 -17.12 6.75
N GLN A 184 15.51 -16.40 7.84
CA GLN A 184 14.48 -16.11 8.88
C GLN A 184 13.45 -15.03 8.53
N ASP A 185 13.73 -14.15 7.56
CA ASP A 185 12.77 -13.10 7.16
C ASP A 185 11.85 -13.52 6.00
N ARG A 186 12.06 -14.70 5.41
CA ARG A 186 11.37 -15.10 4.19
C ARG A 186 10.00 -15.69 4.51
N ILE A 187 8.96 -15.11 3.92
CA ILE A 187 7.61 -15.68 3.96
C ILE A 187 7.57 -16.90 3.04
N ALA A 188 7.15 -18.05 3.59
CA ALA A 188 7.01 -19.31 2.86
C ALA A 188 5.57 -19.50 2.35
N LEU A 189 5.41 -20.29 1.30
CA LEU A 189 4.12 -20.72 0.77
C LEU A 189 4.01 -22.24 0.82
N ARG A 190 2.90 -22.74 1.35
CA ARG A 190 2.56 -24.16 1.39
C ARG A 190 1.23 -24.42 0.73
N VAL A 191 1.20 -25.44 -0.12
CA VAL A 191 -0.02 -25.91 -0.79
C VAL A 191 -0.15 -27.40 -0.55
N SER A 192 -1.25 -27.83 0.06
CA SER A 192 -1.49 -29.24 0.39
C SER A 192 -0.31 -29.90 1.14
N GLY A 193 0.32 -29.15 2.05
CA GLY A 193 1.45 -29.61 2.86
C GLY A 193 2.83 -29.61 2.18
N ARG A 194 2.94 -29.09 0.96
CA ARG A 194 4.22 -28.99 0.23
C ARG A 194 4.65 -27.53 0.10
N ASP A 195 5.95 -27.29 0.27
CA ASP A 195 6.53 -25.96 0.05
C ASP A 195 6.51 -25.61 -1.45
N GLU A 196 6.00 -24.43 -1.76
CA GLU A 196 5.92 -23.89 -3.12
C GLU A 196 6.90 -22.71 -3.27
N PRO A 197 7.86 -22.79 -4.21
CA PRO A 197 8.83 -21.71 -4.40
C PRO A 197 8.16 -20.51 -5.06
N PHE A 198 8.50 -19.31 -4.57
CA PHE A 198 8.23 -18.07 -5.31
C PHE A 198 9.28 -17.85 -6.40
N GLY A 199 8.86 -17.22 -7.50
CA GLY A 199 9.75 -16.73 -8.55
C GLY A 199 10.65 -15.56 -8.11
N ALA A 200 10.88 -14.61 -9.02
CA ALA A 200 11.74 -13.45 -8.75
C ALA A 200 11.14 -12.53 -7.67
N ALA A 201 9.83 -12.26 -7.76
CA ALA A 201 9.11 -11.47 -6.77
C ALA A 201 8.84 -12.29 -5.50
N ARG A 202 8.97 -11.64 -4.33
CA ARG A 202 8.75 -12.25 -3.02
C ARG A 202 7.55 -11.62 -2.32
N PRO A 203 6.72 -12.41 -1.61
CA PRO A 203 5.70 -11.86 -0.72
C PRO A 203 6.33 -10.98 0.36
N TYR A 204 5.53 -10.06 0.91
CA TYR A 204 5.98 -9.13 1.94
C TYR A 204 4.81 -8.70 2.85
N MET A 205 5.14 -8.16 4.02
CA MET A 205 4.15 -7.64 4.99
C MET A 205 3.78 -6.18 4.71
N ARG A 206 2.49 -5.86 4.76
CA ARG A 206 1.96 -4.49 4.80
C ARG A 206 1.10 -4.35 6.06
N GLY A 207 1.64 -3.67 7.07
CA GLY A 207 1.02 -3.71 8.40
C GLY A 207 0.92 -5.16 8.86
N ASP A 208 -0.31 -5.61 9.12
CA ASP A 208 -0.60 -6.98 9.54
C ASP A 208 -0.96 -7.93 8.38
N ASP A 209 -1.09 -7.40 7.15
CA ASP A 209 -1.46 -8.16 5.97
C ASP A 209 -0.25 -8.70 5.21
N VAL A 210 -0.42 -9.88 4.62
CA VAL A 210 0.57 -10.46 3.70
C VAL A 210 0.13 -10.18 2.27
N LEU A 211 1.00 -9.51 1.51
CA LEU A 211 0.84 -9.36 0.07
C LEU A 211 1.71 -10.37 -0.67
N VAL A 212 1.11 -10.99 -1.69
CA VAL A 212 1.72 -12.10 -2.42
C VAL A 212 1.70 -11.82 -3.92
N PRO A 213 2.75 -12.20 -4.67
CA PRO A 213 2.75 -12.09 -6.13
C PRO A 213 1.56 -12.83 -6.74
N LEU A 214 0.73 -12.10 -7.48
CA LEU A 214 -0.51 -12.62 -8.06
C LEU A 214 -0.25 -13.81 -9.00
N GLU A 215 0.81 -13.76 -9.79
CA GLU A 215 1.20 -14.85 -10.71
C GLU A 215 1.43 -16.17 -9.96
N GLN A 216 2.11 -16.11 -8.81
CA GLN A 216 2.32 -17.30 -7.99
C GLN A 216 0.98 -17.81 -7.46
N LEU A 217 0.15 -16.90 -6.92
CA LEU A 217 -1.16 -17.26 -6.37
C LEU A 217 -2.08 -17.86 -7.43
N SER A 218 -2.13 -17.29 -8.64
CA SER A 218 -2.99 -17.78 -9.72
C SER A 218 -2.60 -19.19 -10.16
N ARG A 219 -1.31 -19.50 -10.18
CA ARG A 219 -0.80 -20.83 -10.52
C ARG A 219 -1.18 -21.87 -9.46
N VAL A 220 -0.96 -21.58 -8.18
CA VAL A 220 -1.24 -22.52 -7.09
C VAL A 220 -2.74 -22.69 -6.85
N ALA A 221 -3.50 -21.60 -6.96
CA ALA A 221 -4.94 -21.58 -6.75
C ALA A 221 -5.76 -21.84 -8.01
N ARG A 222 -5.08 -22.03 -9.14
CA ARG A 222 -5.65 -22.44 -10.43
C ARG A 222 -6.77 -21.53 -10.93
N PHE A 223 -6.54 -20.22 -10.93
CA PHE A 223 -7.45 -19.25 -11.54
C PHE A 223 -6.78 -18.45 -12.64
N SER A 224 -7.58 -17.97 -13.60
CA SER A 224 -7.13 -17.11 -14.69
C SER A 224 -7.32 -15.64 -14.32
N TYR A 225 -6.43 -14.75 -14.77
CA TYR A 225 -6.60 -13.31 -14.57
C TYR A 225 -6.15 -12.50 -15.80
N ARG A 226 -6.58 -11.25 -15.84
CA ARG A 226 -6.13 -10.23 -16.81
C ARG A 226 -5.80 -8.95 -16.06
N TYR A 227 -4.71 -8.31 -16.44
CA TYR A 227 -4.38 -6.97 -15.97
C TYR A 227 -4.28 -6.02 -17.15
N ASP A 228 -5.12 -5.00 -17.15
CA ASP A 228 -5.06 -3.89 -18.08
C ASP A 228 -4.29 -2.74 -17.42
N ALA A 229 -3.03 -2.55 -17.80
CA ALA A 229 -2.18 -1.49 -17.27
C ALA A 229 -2.65 -0.08 -17.68
N THR A 230 -3.44 0.06 -18.75
CA THR A 230 -3.96 1.36 -19.19
C THR A 230 -5.12 1.82 -18.32
N GLN A 231 -5.99 0.88 -17.93
CA GLN A 231 -7.10 1.13 -17.02
C GLN A 231 -6.72 0.94 -15.55
N ASN A 232 -5.54 0.35 -15.31
CA ASN A 232 -5.06 -0.07 -14.00
C ASN A 232 -6.06 -1.03 -13.32
N THR A 233 -6.58 -2.00 -14.09
CA THR A 233 -7.67 -2.89 -13.67
C THR A 233 -7.24 -4.35 -13.73
N LEU A 234 -7.39 -5.05 -12.61
CA LEU A 234 -7.26 -6.49 -12.48
C LEU A 234 -8.63 -7.16 -12.59
N THR A 235 -8.75 -8.20 -13.41
CA THR A 235 -9.99 -8.97 -13.61
C THR A 235 -9.72 -10.46 -13.47
N VAL A 236 -10.62 -11.18 -12.79
CA VAL A 236 -10.68 -12.65 -12.75
C VAL A 236 -12.01 -13.07 -13.41
N PRO A 237 -12.01 -13.32 -14.73
CA PRO A 237 -13.25 -13.48 -15.51
C PRO A 237 -14.16 -14.60 -14.97
N ASP A 238 -13.58 -15.73 -14.61
CA ASP A 238 -14.31 -16.94 -14.17
C ASP A 238 -15.07 -16.71 -12.85
N LYS A 239 -14.60 -15.77 -12.03
CA LYS A 239 -15.24 -15.39 -10.77
C LYS A 239 -16.04 -14.09 -10.86
N LYS A 240 -16.15 -13.49 -12.05
CA LYS A 240 -16.76 -12.16 -12.28
C LYS A 240 -16.23 -11.14 -11.26
N LEU A 241 -14.92 -11.17 -11.09
CA LEU A 241 -14.19 -10.32 -10.14
C LEU A 241 -13.48 -9.22 -10.91
N SER A 242 -13.56 -7.98 -10.43
CA SER A 242 -12.73 -6.89 -10.89
C SER A 242 -12.23 -6.04 -9.73
N ASN A 243 -11.05 -5.45 -9.89
CA ASN A 243 -10.44 -4.60 -8.89
C ASN A 243 -9.60 -3.53 -9.60
N ALA A 244 -9.84 -2.26 -9.27
CA ALA A 244 -8.92 -1.20 -9.63
C ALA A 244 -7.66 -1.35 -8.76
N VAL A 245 -6.49 -1.50 -9.37
CA VAL A 245 -5.26 -1.73 -8.62
C VAL A 245 -4.91 -0.47 -7.83
N GLY A 246 -4.59 -0.63 -6.54
CA GLY A 246 -4.49 0.47 -5.57
C GLY A 246 -5.74 0.65 -4.71
N SER A 247 -6.87 0.06 -5.12
CA SER A 247 -8.13 0.12 -4.38
C SER A 247 -8.27 -1.02 -3.38
N ARG A 248 -8.80 -0.68 -2.20
CA ARG A 248 -9.33 -1.65 -1.22
C ARG A 248 -10.73 -2.16 -1.61
N TRP A 249 -11.25 -1.82 -2.78
CA TRP A 249 -12.57 -2.29 -3.22
C TRP A 249 -12.44 -3.25 -4.38
N VAL A 250 -13.10 -4.39 -4.24
CA VAL A 250 -13.23 -5.41 -5.27
C VAL A 250 -14.71 -5.52 -5.62
N GLU A 251 -15.03 -5.55 -6.91
CA GLU A 251 -16.36 -5.89 -7.36
C GLU A 251 -16.42 -7.39 -7.65
N LYS A 252 -17.37 -8.10 -7.04
CA LYS A 252 -17.64 -9.52 -7.26
C LYS A 252 -19.13 -9.68 -7.53
N ASN A 253 -19.51 -10.18 -8.70
CA ASN A 253 -20.91 -10.36 -9.08
C ASN A 253 -21.77 -9.07 -8.90
N GLY A 254 -21.20 -7.90 -9.19
CA GLY A 254 -21.86 -6.60 -9.02
C GLY A 254 -21.95 -6.11 -7.57
N GLN A 255 -21.39 -6.83 -6.60
CA GLN A 255 -21.29 -6.40 -5.21
C GLN A 255 -19.89 -5.89 -4.89
N ARG A 256 -19.80 -4.79 -4.13
CA ARG A 256 -18.52 -4.23 -3.68
C ARG A 256 -18.12 -4.86 -2.35
N ILE A 257 -16.96 -5.49 -2.33
CA ILE A 257 -16.32 -6.12 -1.17
C ILE A 257 -15.08 -5.31 -0.84
N ARG A 258 -14.92 -4.97 0.45
CA ARG A 258 -13.73 -4.26 0.93
C ARG A 258 -12.64 -5.27 1.31
N LEU A 259 -11.43 -5.01 0.84
CA LEU A 259 -10.19 -5.65 1.22
C LEU A 259 -9.58 -4.94 2.43
N GLU A 260 -8.85 -5.68 3.26
CA GLU A 260 -8.03 -5.15 4.35
C GLU A 260 -6.85 -4.33 3.79
N SER A 261 -6.22 -4.83 2.74
CA SER A 261 -5.14 -4.16 2.02
C SER A 261 -5.42 -4.01 0.53
N PRO A 262 -5.05 -2.88 -0.10
CA PRO A 262 -5.24 -2.72 -1.53
C PRO A 262 -4.31 -3.65 -2.29
N THR A 263 -4.75 -4.07 -3.48
CA THR A 263 -3.83 -4.65 -4.46
C THR A 263 -2.87 -3.56 -4.95
N GLU A 264 -1.72 -3.96 -5.47
CA GLU A 264 -0.75 -2.99 -5.98
C GLU A 264 0.14 -3.56 -7.07
N VAL A 265 0.81 -2.66 -7.80
CA VAL A 265 1.99 -2.99 -8.59
C VAL A 265 3.23 -2.51 -7.84
N ARG A 266 4.23 -3.38 -7.69
CA ARG A 266 5.54 -3.03 -7.13
C ARG A 266 6.63 -3.67 -7.96
N GLY A 267 7.54 -2.86 -8.49
CA GLY A 267 8.62 -3.34 -9.37
C GLY A 267 8.10 -4.10 -10.59
N GLY A 268 6.97 -3.67 -11.16
CA GLY A 268 6.31 -4.32 -12.29
C GLY A 268 5.54 -5.60 -11.95
N THR A 269 5.53 -6.04 -10.69
CA THR A 269 4.80 -7.23 -10.25
C THR A 269 3.51 -6.84 -9.54
N LEU A 270 2.40 -7.51 -9.86
CA LEU A 270 1.15 -7.38 -9.14
C LEU A 270 1.18 -8.15 -7.82
N PHE A 271 0.79 -7.49 -6.75
CA PHE A 271 0.63 -8.06 -5.43
C PHE A 271 -0.82 -7.91 -4.97
N VAL A 272 -1.34 -8.97 -4.35
CA VAL A 272 -2.69 -9.00 -3.78
C VAL A 272 -2.64 -9.47 -2.33
N PRO A 273 -3.57 -9.00 -1.46
CA PRO A 273 -3.71 -9.55 -0.12
C PRO A 273 -4.17 -11.01 -0.17
N LEU A 274 -3.87 -11.79 0.87
CA LEU A 274 -4.24 -13.21 0.92
C LEU A 274 -5.74 -13.47 0.72
N GLU A 275 -6.61 -12.64 1.30
CA GLU A 275 -8.07 -12.74 1.16
C GLU A 275 -8.53 -12.70 -0.32
N PHE A 276 -7.73 -12.12 -1.22
CA PHE A 276 -8.04 -12.11 -2.65
C PHE A 276 -8.17 -13.52 -3.22
N ILE A 277 -7.48 -14.52 -2.63
CA ILE A 277 -7.59 -15.92 -3.04
C ILE A 277 -9.00 -16.47 -2.88
N GLU A 278 -9.70 -16.09 -1.80
CA GLU A 278 -11.06 -16.55 -1.48
C GLU A 278 -12.07 -15.89 -2.42
N LEU A 279 -11.72 -14.70 -2.91
CA LEU A 279 -12.51 -14.01 -3.91
C LEU A 279 -12.30 -14.59 -5.31
N ALA A 280 -11.06 -14.94 -5.65
CA ALA A 280 -10.63 -15.35 -6.99
C ALA A 280 -10.62 -16.86 -7.25
N SER A 281 -10.79 -17.70 -6.22
CA SER A 281 -10.73 -19.16 -6.33
C SER A 281 -11.69 -19.86 -5.37
N ASP A 282 -11.73 -21.19 -5.41
CA ASP A 282 -12.45 -22.04 -4.44
C ASP A 282 -11.49 -22.56 -3.35
N GLN A 283 -10.49 -21.76 -3.01
CA GLN A 283 -9.47 -22.06 -2.00
C GLN A 283 -9.45 -20.96 -0.94
N THR A 284 -8.93 -21.33 0.23
CA THR A 284 -8.65 -20.44 1.36
C THR A 284 -7.14 -20.27 1.50
N ALA A 285 -6.70 -19.09 1.95
CA ALA A 285 -5.32 -18.87 2.38
C ALA A 285 -5.29 -18.42 3.82
N THR A 286 -4.34 -18.95 4.58
CA THR A 286 -4.12 -18.58 5.96
C THR A 286 -2.68 -18.13 6.15
N TRP A 287 -2.49 -17.15 7.02
CA TRP A 287 -1.18 -16.66 7.45
C TRP A 287 -0.89 -17.14 8.86
N ASN A 288 0.25 -17.82 9.05
CA ASN A 288 0.78 -18.12 10.37
C ASN A 288 1.99 -17.21 10.64
N ALA A 289 1.83 -16.25 11.54
CA ALA A 289 2.86 -15.25 11.85
C ALA A 289 4.10 -15.85 12.54
N GLU A 290 3.92 -16.87 13.39
CA GLU A 290 5.02 -17.52 14.12
C GLU A 290 5.96 -18.26 13.18
N THR A 291 5.40 -18.99 12.23
CA THR A 291 6.14 -19.79 11.24
C THR A 291 6.38 -19.06 9.93
N ARG A 292 5.91 -17.82 9.82
CA ARG A 292 5.93 -16.98 8.61
C ARG A 292 5.49 -17.74 7.35
N THR A 293 4.43 -18.52 7.47
CA THR A 293 3.98 -19.43 6.41
C THR A 293 2.57 -19.09 5.95
N ILE A 294 2.40 -18.94 4.63
CA ILE A 294 1.12 -18.91 3.95
C ILE A 294 0.72 -20.36 3.67
N THR A 295 -0.47 -20.78 4.09
CA THR A 295 -1.02 -22.10 3.74
C THR A 295 -2.25 -21.93 2.89
N ILE A 296 -2.27 -22.59 1.72
CA ILE A 296 -3.41 -22.62 0.81
C ILE A 296 -4.03 -24.01 0.82
N ALA A 297 -5.35 -24.07 0.97
CA ALA A 297 -6.12 -25.30 0.99
C ALA A 297 -7.49 -25.12 0.30
N PRO A 298 -8.13 -26.19 -0.21
CA PRO A 298 -9.50 -26.12 -0.70
C PRO A 298 -10.45 -25.54 0.35
N SER A 299 -11.41 -24.71 -0.07
CA SER A 299 -12.48 -24.25 0.80
C SER A 299 -13.29 -25.44 1.31
N ARG A 300 -13.57 -25.48 2.61
CA ARG A 300 -14.43 -26.53 3.17
C ARG A 300 -15.87 -26.33 2.65
N PRO A 301 -16.57 -27.41 2.25
CA PRO A 301 -17.98 -27.34 1.86
C PRO A 301 -18.89 -26.99 3.04
#